data_AF-A0A6P1BVW4-F1
#
_entry.id   AF-A0A6P1BVW4-F1
#
_cell.length_a   1.000
_cell.length_b   1.000
_cell.length_c   1.000
_cell.angle_alpha   90.00
_cell.angle_beta   90.00
_cell.angle_gamma   90.00
#
_symmetry.space_group_name_H-M   'P 1'
#
loop_
_entity.id
_entity.type
_entity.pdbx_description
1 polymer ?
#
loop_
_entity_poly.entity_id
_entity_poly.type
_entity_poly.pdbx_seq_one_letter_code
_entity_poly.pdbx_strand_id
1 'polypeptide(L)'
;MPFARSAAIALAGFLLATALSTFPIQPSAAKDKMRGPETWGPMFSHQVERCWKKPVRVGSDAASMKAEFTIELTQEGKLVGQPVLSTGSSSATSDSARVYQQSALRAITDCQPYALPAEYYDQWKKFMPVFADTPLDRAGKPVGGELDTRKLSICRGC
;
A
#
# COMPACT_ATOMS: atom_id res chain seq x y z
N MET A 1 -42.56 -48.47 -36.29
CA MET A 1 -42.54 -48.45 -37.77
C MET A 1 -43.98 -48.39 -38.25
N PRO A 2 -44.37 -47.66 -39.32
CA PRO A 2 -43.62 -46.76 -40.22
C PRO A 2 -43.74 -45.27 -39.78
N PHE A 3 -42.95 -44.27 -40.23
CA PHE A 3 -42.84 -43.60 -41.55
C PHE A 3 -44.19 -43.07 -42.11
N ALA A 4 -44.37 -41.84 -42.60
CA ALA A 4 -43.49 -40.67 -42.79
C ALA A 4 -44.30 -39.36 -42.50
N ARG A 5 -44.07 -38.12 -42.98
CA ARG A 5 -43.19 -37.52 -44.02
C ARG A 5 -42.91 -36.01 -43.69
N SER A 6 -42.41 -35.23 -44.64
CA SER A 6 -41.81 -33.88 -44.44
C SER A 6 -42.70 -32.68 -44.86
N ALA A 7 -42.17 -31.46 -44.59
CA ALA A 7 -42.44 -30.12 -45.16
C ALA A 7 -43.05 -29.11 -44.16
N ALA A 8 -42.65 -27.83 -44.10
CA ALA A 8 -41.58 -27.09 -44.79
C ALA A 8 -40.98 -26.00 -43.87
N ILE A 9 -39.74 -25.58 -44.15
CA ILE A 9 -39.08 -24.49 -43.41
C ILE A 9 -39.54 -23.15 -43.98
N ALA A 10 -40.32 -22.40 -43.22
CA ALA A 10 -40.62 -20.99 -43.49
C ALA A 10 -39.55 -20.12 -42.81
N LEU A 11 -38.62 -19.57 -43.59
CA LEU A 11 -37.66 -18.57 -43.12
C LEU A 11 -38.37 -17.22 -42.96
N ALA A 12 -39.05 -17.04 -41.81
CA ALA A 12 -39.49 -15.72 -41.38
C ALA A 12 -38.27 -14.89 -40.96
N GLY A 13 -38.09 -13.72 -41.59
CA GLY A 13 -36.93 -12.87 -41.38
C GLY A 13 -36.80 -12.40 -39.93
N PHE A 14 -35.62 -12.59 -39.34
CA PHE A 14 -35.33 -12.13 -37.99
C PHE A 14 -35.13 -10.62 -38.00
N LEU A 15 -36.20 -9.86 -37.73
CA LEU A 15 -36.11 -8.43 -37.48
C LEU A 15 -35.20 -8.21 -36.26
N LEU A 16 -34.06 -7.56 -36.48
CA LEU A 16 -33.13 -7.14 -35.44
C LEU A 16 -33.77 -6.03 -34.59
N ALA A 17 -34.63 -6.43 -33.65
CA ALA A 17 -35.04 -5.59 -32.55
C ALA A 17 -33.80 -5.34 -31.68
N THR A 18 -33.18 -4.18 -31.85
CA THR A 18 -32.13 -3.70 -30.96
C THR A 18 -32.74 -3.45 -29.58
N ALA A 19 -32.67 -4.47 -28.73
CA ALA A 19 -33.00 -4.35 -27.32
C ALA A 19 -32.05 -3.32 -26.69
N LEU A 20 -32.51 -2.08 -26.60
CA LEU A 20 -31.92 -1.02 -25.79
C LEU A 20 -32.00 -1.48 -24.33
N SER A 21 -30.99 -2.23 -23.92
CA SER A 21 -30.81 -2.67 -22.55
C SER A 21 -30.63 -1.43 -21.68
N THR A 22 -31.71 -0.99 -21.05
CA THR A 22 -31.71 -0.01 -19.97
C THR A 22 -31.01 -0.63 -18.77
N PHE A 23 -29.69 -0.71 -18.82
CA PHE A 23 -28.88 -1.14 -17.69
C PHE A 23 -29.22 -0.21 -16.52
N PRO A 24 -29.74 -0.73 -15.39
CA PRO A 24 -29.97 0.10 -14.24
C PRO A 24 -28.64 0.66 -13.79
N ILE A 25 -28.52 1.99 -13.82
CA ILE A 25 -27.38 2.71 -13.22
C ILE A 25 -27.45 2.40 -11.72
N GLN A 26 -26.70 1.38 -11.28
CA GLN A 26 -26.61 1.05 -9.86
C GLN A 26 -26.02 2.27 -9.13
N PRO A 27 -26.75 2.88 -8.18
CA PRO A 27 -26.21 3.99 -7.42
C PRO A 27 -24.99 3.51 -6.62
N SER A 28 -23.99 4.38 -6.49
CA SER A 28 -22.67 4.12 -5.89
C SER A 28 -22.72 3.94 -4.36
N ALA A 29 -23.76 3.30 -3.82
CA ALA A 29 -24.05 3.11 -2.39
C ALA A 29 -23.13 2.08 -1.68
N ALA A 30 -21.97 1.79 -2.27
CA ALA A 30 -20.86 1.05 -1.66
C ALA A 30 -19.60 1.92 -1.46
N LYS A 31 -19.69 3.24 -1.70
CA LYS A 31 -18.60 4.20 -1.43
C LYS A 31 -18.33 4.48 0.05
N ASP A 32 -19.25 4.09 0.93
CA ASP A 32 -19.26 4.51 2.33
C ASP A 32 -18.71 3.46 3.31
N LYS A 33 -17.77 2.62 2.87
CA LYS A 33 -16.97 1.80 3.79
C LYS A 33 -15.76 2.61 4.29
N MET A 34 -16.07 3.76 4.89
CA MET A 34 -15.23 4.68 5.66
C MET A 34 -13.74 4.74 5.23
N ARG A 35 -13.45 5.68 4.32
CA ARG A 35 -12.13 6.07 3.76
C ARG A 35 -10.96 5.59 4.62
N GLY A 36 -10.22 4.60 4.16
CA GLY A 36 -9.34 3.76 4.97
C GLY A 36 -8.03 4.42 5.41
N PRO A 37 -6.92 3.65 5.50
CA PRO A 37 -5.63 4.17 5.97
C PRO A 37 -5.05 5.30 5.11
N GLU A 38 -5.57 5.53 3.90
CA GLU A 38 -5.25 6.71 3.09
C GLU A 38 -5.65 8.04 3.73
N THR A 39 -6.61 8.04 4.66
CA THR A 39 -7.06 9.25 5.38
C THR A 39 -6.10 9.61 6.51
N TRP A 40 -5.93 8.69 7.45
CA TRP A 40 -5.27 8.94 8.73
C TRP A 40 -3.79 8.56 8.72
N GLY A 41 -3.35 7.65 7.84
CA GLY A 41 -1.96 7.26 7.70
C GLY A 41 -1.03 8.44 7.41
N PRO A 42 -1.32 9.30 6.42
CA PRO A 42 -0.56 10.52 6.17
C PRO A 42 -0.57 11.50 7.35
N MET A 43 -1.68 11.58 8.10
CA MET A 43 -1.77 12.43 9.32
C MET A 43 -0.86 11.92 10.43
N PHE A 44 -0.76 10.60 10.62
CA PHE A 44 0.17 9.99 11.57
C PHE A 44 1.62 10.23 11.14
N SER A 45 1.97 9.89 9.90
CA SER A 45 3.32 10.05 9.37
C SER A 45 3.80 11.50 9.44
N HIS A 46 2.98 12.46 9.02
CA HIS A 46 3.30 13.89 9.12
C HIS A 46 3.52 14.32 10.57
N GLN A 47 2.73 13.80 11.53
CA GLN A 47 2.95 14.11 12.94
C GLN A 47 4.32 13.61 13.41
N VAL A 48 4.65 12.33 13.17
CA VAL A 48 5.97 11.76 13.49
C VAL A 48 7.10 12.58 12.85
N GLU A 49 6.96 12.96 11.57
CA GLU A 49 8.00 13.70 10.84
C GLU A 49 8.32 15.08 11.43
N ARG A 50 7.36 15.78 12.06
CA ARG A 50 7.62 17.05 12.77
C ARG A 50 8.59 16.87 13.95
N CYS A 51 8.57 15.70 14.58
CA CYS A 51 9.45 15.38 15.71
C CYS A 51 10.72 14.63 15.29
N TRP A 52 10.75 14.11 14.06
CA TRP A 52 11.80 13.19 13.62
C TRP A 52 13.07 13.90 13.18
N LYS A 53 14.10 13.81 14.03
CA LYS A 53 15.50 14.13 13.69
C LYS A 53 16.09 13.03 12.80
N LYS A 54 15.62 12.94 11.55
CA LYS A 54 16.13 12.00 10.53
C LYS A 54 17.66 12.16 10.40
N PRO A 55 18.46 11.08 10.52
CA PRO A 55 19.90 11.18 10.36
C PRO A 55 20.23 11.58 8.92
N VAL A 56 21.17 12.51 8.75
CA VAL A 56 21.64 12.94 7.43
C VAL A 56 22.34 11.75 6.75
N ARG A 57 21.99 11.48 5.49
CA ARG A 57 22.68 10.50 4.65
C ARG A 57 24.10 11.00 4.37
N VAL A 58 25.12 10.27 4.83
CA VAL A 58 26.54 10.61 4.60
C VAL A 58 27.14 9.64 3.60
N GLY A 59 27.75 10.17 2.54
CA GLY A 59 28.45 9.37 1.53
C GLY A 59 27.53 8.52 0.64
N SER A 60 28.07 7.42 0.13
CA SER A 60 27.39 6.51 -0.81
C SER A 60 26.49 5.47 -0.13
N ASP A 61 25.95 5.77 1.05
CA ASP A 61 24.93 4.96 1.76
C ASP A 61 23.56 5.07 1.06
N ALA A 62 23.55 4.75 -0.23
CA ALA A 62 22.40 4.68 -1.12
C ALA A 62 21.57 3.39 -0.92
N ALA A 63 21.81 2.65 0.17
CA ALA A 63 20.91 1.58 0.60
C ALA A 63 19.54 2.17 0.95
N SER A 64 18.46 1.49 0.56
CA SER A 64 17.11 1.84 0.99
C SER A 64 16.94 1.52 2.49
N MET A 65 16.82 2.57 3.29
CA MET A 65 16.62 2.43 4.74
C MET A 65 15.12 2.23 5.00
N LYS A 66 14.73 1.10 5.58
CA LYS A 66 13.35 0.81 5.98
C LYS A 66 13.27 0.54 7.48
N ALA A 67 12.41 1.28 8.16
CA ALA A 67 12.02 1.05 9.54
C ALA A 67 10.51 0.80 9.58
N GLU A 68 10.12 -0.42 9.93
CA GLU A 68 8.73 -0.85 10.07
C GLU A 68 8.49 -1.20 11.54
N PHE A 69 7.41 -0.68 12.10
CA PHE A 69 7.07 -0.89 13.51
C PHE A 69 5.71 -1.55 13.65
N THR A 70 5.48 -2.23 14.77
CA THR A 70 4.14 -2.51 15.29
C THR A 70 3.86 -1.53 16.41
N ILE A 71 2.75 -0.80 16.30
CA ILE A 71 2.35 0.26 17.23
C ILE A 71 0.94 -0.02 17.74
N GLU A 72 0.73 0.23 19.04
CA GLU A 72 -0.59 0.24 19.68
C GLU A 72 -0.84 1.60 20.33
N LEU A 73 -1.97 2.22 19.99
CA LEU A 73 -2.39 3.54 20.47
C LEU A 73 -3.71 3.47 21.24
N THR A 74 -3.80 4.25 22.31
CA THR A 74 -5.06 4.57 23.00
C THR A 74 -5.92 5.51 22.15
N GLN A 75 -7.19 5.66 22.48
CA GLN A 75 -8.11 6.56 21.77
C GLN A 75 -7.71 8.04 21.86
N GLU A 76 -6.92 8.42 22.87
CA GLU A 76 -6.34 9.76 23.03
C GLU A 76 -5.00 9.93 22.28
N GLY A 77 -4.60 8.93 21.47
CA GLY A 77 -3.39 8.96 20.66
C GLY A 77 -2.09 8.75 21.44
N LYS A 78 -2.14 8.17 22.65
CA LYS A 78 -0.95 7.79 23.42
C LYS A 78 -0.55 6.34 23.14
N LEU A 79 0.73 6.02 23.30
CA LEU A 79 1.25 4.66 23.16
C LEU A 79 0.76 3.81 24.34
N VAL A 80 0.26 2.61 24.03
CA VAL A 80 -0.06 1.59 25.04
C VAL A 80 1.24 0.97 25.59
N GLY A 81 2.31 0.95 24.80
CA GLY A 81 3.63 0.46 25.16
C GLY A 81 4.70 0.85 24.14
N GLN A 82 5.94 0.38 24.32
CA GLN A 82 7.04 0.71 23.41
C GLN A 82 6.78 0.16 22.00
N PRO A 83 6.94 0.95 20.91
CA PRO A 83 6.88 0.45 19.54
C PRO A 83 7.91 -0.65 19.31
N VAL A 84 7.49 -1.74 18.66
CA VAL A 84 8.36 -2.90 18.38
C VAL A 84 8.78 -2.87 16.92
N LEU A 85 10.07 -3.06 16.63
CA LEU A 85 10.54 -3.21 15.25
C LEU A 85 10.01 -4.51 14.64
N SER A 86 9.35 -4.38 13.49
CA SER A 86 8.87 -5.51 12.68
C SER A 86 10.04 -6.17 11.94
N THR A 87 9.94 -7.49 11.75
CA THR A 87 10.84 -8.28 10.88
C THR A 87 10.76 -7.87 9.41
N GLY A 88 9.73 -7.11 9.01
CA GLY A 88 9.62 -6.49 7.70
C GLY A 88 10.56 -5.29 7.49
N SER A 89 11.21 -4.77 8.54
CA SER A 89 12.29 -3.79 8.39
C SER A 89 13.46 -4.41 7.62
N SER A 90 14.18 -3.61 6.82
CA SER A 90 15.44 -4.07 6.20
C SER A 90 16.34 -4.66 7.29
N SER A 91 16.96 -5.82 7.04
CA SER A 91 17.92 -6.39 7.98
C SER A 91 18.97 -5.32 8.30
N ALA A 92 19.12 -4.98 9.59
CA ALA A 92 19.97 -3.90 10.09
C ALA A 92 21.47 -4.26 9.99
N THR A 93 21.88 -4.57 8.76
CA THR A 93 23.18 -5.12 8.38
C THR A 93 24.24 -4.02 8.28
N SER A 94 23.80 -2.77 8.12
CA SER A 94 24.63 -1.57 8.22
C SER A 94 24.26 -0.76 9.47
N ASP A 95 25.27 -0.15 10.08
CA ASP A 95 25.10 0.76 11.22
C ASP A 95 24.16 1.92 10.92
N SER A 96 24.22 2.45 9.70
CA SER A 96 23.35 3.53 9.23
C SER A 96 21.86 3.14 9.25
N ALA A 97 21.53 1.89 8.88
CA ALA A 97 20.15 1.39 8.98
C ALA A 97 19.70 1.23 10.45
N ARG A 98 20.58 0.76 11.33
CA ARG A 98 20.33 0.66 12.78
C ARG A 98 20.09 2.05 13.39
N VAL A 99 20.90 3.05 13.05
CA VAL A 99 20.74 4.44 13.50
C VAL A 99 19.43 5.05 12.97
N TYR A 100 19.06 4.77 11.72
CA TYR A 100 17.77 5.20 11.15
C TYR A 100 16.57 4.61 11.90
N GLN A 101 16.60 3.30 12.17
CA GLN A 101 15.56 2.60 12.95
C GLN A 101 15.45 3.14 14.38
N GLN A 102 16.59 3.35 15.07
CA GLN A 102 16.60 3.94 16.42
C GLN A 102 16.10 5.39 16.44
N SER A 103 16.44 6.18 15.41
CA SER A 103 15.93 7.56 15.26
C SER A 103 14.41 7.57 15.04
N ALA A 104 13.88 6.66 14.20
CA ALA A 104 12.44 6.52 13.99
C ALA A 104 11.70 6.08 15.27
N LEU A 105 12.25 5.12 16.03
CA LEU A 105 11.70 4.69 17.31
C LEU A 105 11.60 5.84 18.32
N ARG A 106 12.66 6.65 18.41
CA ARG A 106 12.65 7.87 19.23
C ARG A 106 11.59 8.86 18.74
N ALA A 107 11.53 9.14 17.44
CA ALA A 107 10.53 10.05 16.88
C ALA A 107 9.09 9.62 17.20
N ILE A 108 8.78 8.32 17.13
CA ILE A 108 7.46 7.78 17.47
C ILE A 108 7.17 7.94 18.97
N THR A 109 8.18 7.75 19.83
CA THR A 109 8.04 7.83 21.29
C THR A 109 7.93 9.27 21.79
N ASP A 110 8.69 10.19 21.19
CA ASP A 110 8.78 11.59 21.62
C ASP A 110 7.61 12.46 21.11
N CYS A 111 6.95 12.08 20.01
CA CYS A 111 5.95 12.92 19.33
C CYS A 111 4.51 12.80 19.86
N GLN A 112 4.33 12.16 21.01
CA GLN A 112 3.04 11.90 21.62
C GLN A 112 2.41 13.18 22.23
N PRO A 113 1.07 13.31 22.25
CA PRO A 113 0.04 12.42 21.70
C PRO A 113 -0.26 12.68 20.21
N TYR A 114 -0.79 11.66 19.53
CA TYR A 114 -1.20 11.75 18.12
C TYR A 114 -2.66 12.21 17.97
N ALA A 115 -2.88 13.30 17.23
CA ALA A 115 -4.22 13.71 16.82
C ALA A 115 -4.65 12.92 15.58
N LEU A 116 -5.47 11.88 15.76
CA LEU A 116 -6.07 11.08 14.69
C LEU A 116 -7.60 11.08 14.84
N PRO A 117 -8.39 10.99 13.74
CA PRO A 117 -9.85 11.06 13.85
C PRO A 117 -10.41 9.77 14.48
N ALA A 118 -11.29 9.92 15.46
CA ALA A 118 -11.81 8.83 16.28
C ALA A 118 -12.68 7.85 15.47
N GLU A 119 -13.30 8.32 14.39
CA GLU A 119 -14.06 7.52 13.42
C GLU A 119 -13.24 6.36 12.83
N TYR A 120 -11.92 6.50 12.75
CA TYR A 120 -11.00 5.47 12.24
C TYR A 120 -10.30 4.66 13.34
N TYR A 121 -10.68 4.81 14.62
CA TYR A 121 -9.96 4.20 15.75
C TYR A 121 -9.76 2.69 15.61
N ASP A 122 -10.77 1.96 15.11
CA ASP A 122 -10.63 0.52 14.85
C ASP A 122 -9.54 0.14 13.85
N GLN A 123 -9.13 1.07 12.97
CA GLN A 123 -8.06 0.90 11.99
C GLN A 123 -6.67 1.29 12.54
N TRP A 124 -6.58 2.31 13.41
CA TRP A 124 -5.30 2.86 13.89
C TRP A 124 -4.98 2.56 15.36
N LYS A 125 -5.87 1.92 16.13
CA LYS A 125 -5.58 1.42 17.49
C LYS A 125 -4.40 0.44 17.53
N LYS A 126 -4.22 -0.35 16.46
CA LYS A 126 -3.08 -1.25 16.27
C LYS A 126 -2.76 -1.37 14.79
N PHE A 127 -1.59 -0.89 14.39
CA PHE A 127 -1.18 -0.82 12.98
C PHE A 127 0.34 -0.91 12.82
N MET A 128 0.79 -1.01 11.56
CA MET A 128 2.20 -1.19 11.22
C MET A 128 2.68 -0.12 10.23
N PRO A 129 3.16 1.05 10.70
CA PRO A 129 3.71 2.05 9.80
C PRO A 129 5.07 1.63 9.26
N VAL A 130 5.29 1.93 7.98
CA VAL A 130 6.56 1.76 7.27
C VAL A 130 7.13 3.14 6.96
N PHE A 131 8.32 3.41 7.47
CA PHE A 131 9.12 4.56 7.07
C PHE A 131 10.28 4.09 6.20
N ALA A 132 10.25 4.47 4.92
CA ALA A 132 11.29 4.15 3.96
C ALA A 132 11.93 5.42 3.41
N ASP A 133 13.27 5.46 3.42
CA ASP A 133 14.07 6.46 2.72
C ASP A 133 14.81 5.77 1.57
N THR A 134 14.17 5.79 0.41
CA THR A 134 14.70 5.23 -0.84
C THR A 134 15.39 6.34 -1.62
N PRO A 135 16.67 6.18 -2.02
CA PRO A 135 17.32 7.18 -2.85
C PRO A 135 16.56 7.33 -4.18
N LEU A 136 16.37 8.58 -4.60
CA LEU A 136 15.83 8.90 -5.90
C LEU A 136 16.98 9.16 -6.89
N ASP A 137 16.85 8.67 -8.12
CA ASP A 137 17.79 8.95 -9.19
C ASP A 137 17.68 10.40 -9.68
N ARG A 138 18.51 10.77 -10.68
CA ARG A 138 18.49 12.11 -11.27
C ARG A 138 17.17 12.46 -11.99
N ALA A 139 16.31 11.48 -12.24
CA ALA A 139 14.97 11.63 -12.80
C ALA A 139 13.85 11.52 -11.73
N GLY A 140 14.19 11.42 -10.44
CA GLY A 140 13.25 11.31 -9.33
C GLY A 140 12.71 9.88 -9.10
N LYS A 141 13.25 8.86 -9.76
CA LYS A 141 12.79 7.47 -9.67
C LYS A 141 13.52 6.71 -8.54
N PRO A 142 12.85 5.84 -7.77
CA PRO A 142 13.51 4.99 -6.77
C PRO A 142 14.69 4.18 -7.33
N VAL A 143 15.89 4.36 -6.74
CA VAL A 143 17.08 3.54 -6.97
C VAL A 143 16.93 2.25 -6.15
N GLY A 144 16.12 1.33 -6.67
CA GLY A 144 15.92 -0.01 -6.14
C GLY A 144 15.91 -1.01 -7.29
N GLY A 145 16.62 -2.13 -7.13
CA GLY A 145 16.91 -3.06 -8.22
C GLY A 145 15.67 -3.72 -8.82
N GLU A 146 15.17 -3.16 -9.93
CA GLU A 146 14.49 -3.93 -10.96
C GLU A 146 15.47 -5.02 -11.43
N LEU A 147 15.31 -6.24 -10.91
CA LEU A 147 16.07 -7.39 -11.38
C LEU A 147 15.55 -7.71 -12.78
N ASP A 148 16.16 -7.09 -13.79
CA ASP A 148 15.70 -7.17 -15.17
C ASP A 148 15.69 -8.63 -15.65
N THR A 149 14.52 -9.25 -15.59
CA THR A 149 14.27 -10.62 -16.04
C THR A 149 14.50 -10.79 -17.54
N ARG A 150 14.58 -9.71 -18.32
CA ARG A 150 14.99 -9.73 -19.73
C ARG A 150 16.50 -9.94 -19.88
N LYS A 151 17.31 -9.55 -18.89
CA LYS A 151 18.77 -9.81 -18.91
C LYS A 151 19.11 -11.26 -18.61
N LEU A 152 18.21 -12.00 -17.94
CA LEU A 152 18.25 -13.44 -17.75
C LEU A 152 17.81 -14.24 -18.99
N SER A 153 17.09 -13.65 -19.96
CA SER A 153 16.65 -14.36 -21.16
C SER A 153 17.71 -14.45 -22.28
N ILE A 154 18.91 -13.92 -22.06
CA ILE A 154 20.00 -13.90 -23.07
C ILE A 154 20.77 -15.24 -23.13
N CYS A 155 20.65 -16.10 -22.11
CA CYS A 155 21.15 -17.49 -22.16
C CYS A 155 20.20 -18.42 -22.95
N ARG A 156 19.85 -18.05 -24.18
CA ARG A 156 19.05 -18.86 -25.11
C ARG A 156 19.86 -19.18 -26.38
N GLY A 157 20.97 -19.91 -26.21
CA GLY A 157 21.81 -20.38 -27.33
C GLY A 157 23.31 -20.24 -27.09
N CYS A 158 23.83 -20.85 -26.02
CA CYS A 158 25.25 -21.19 -25.87
C CYS A 158 25.34 -22.68 -25.52
#